data_AF-A0A6N9PTH5-F1
#
_entry.id   AF-A0A6N9PTH5-F1
#
_cell.length_a   1.000
_cell.length_b   1.000
_cell.length_c   1.000
_cell.angle_alpha   90.00
_cell.angle_beta   90.00
_cell.angle_gamma   90.00
#
_symmetry.space_group_name_H-M   'P 1'
#
loop_
_entity.id
_entity.type
_entity.pdbx_description
1 polymer ?
#
loop_
_entity_poly.entity_id
_entity_poly.type
_entity_poly.pdbx_seq_one_letter_code
_entity_poly.pdbx_strand_id
1 'polypeptide(L)'
;MLETSKAVAIMLVFAILVQFLVDRVKDIVGEKVMGYVKAPVWAALLGVLFAFLFRLDVFAMFGYTAQLPAVAYIITGLILSAGAAPIHELIEKVRASRDTILLPGEIFEPEKGARDE
;
A
#
# COMPACT_ATOMS: atom_id res chain seq x y z
N MET A 1 4.24 -19.65 5.73
CA MET A 1 4.61 -18.72 4.64
C MET A 1 3.55 -18.65 3.54
N LEU A 2 3.05 -19.78 3.02
CA LEU A 2 2.06 -19.80 1.93
C LEU A 2 0.72 -19.12 2.27
N GLU A 3 0.24 -19.28 3.51
CA GLU A 3 -1.00 -18.65 4.01
C GLU A 3 -0.87 -17.10 4.06
N THR A 4 0.22 -16.61 4.64
CA THR A 4 0.52 -15.18 4.74
C THR A 4 0.69 -14.53 3.37
N SER A 5 1.35 -15.22 2.42
CA SER A 5 1.48 -14.71 1.05
C SER A 5 0.14 -14.57 0.34
N LYS A 6 -0.81 -15.48 0.60
CA LYS A 6 -2.18 -15.38 0.04
C LYS A 6 -2.93 -14.19 0.65
N ALA A 7 -2.84 -14.00 1.97
CA ALA A 7 -3.47 -12.87 2.65
C ALA A 7 -2.96 -11.53 2.10
N VAL A 8 -1.64 -11.38 1.94
CA VAL A 8 -1.03 -10.17 1.37
C VAL A 8 -1.47 -9.96 -0.08
N ALA A 9 -1.54 -11.01 -0.90
CA ALA A 9 -2.02 -10.90 -2.28
C ALA A 9 -3.49 -10.47 -2.35
N ILE A 10 -4.36 -11.01 -1.48
CA ILE A 10 -5.77 -10.61 -1.41
C ILE A 10 -5.90 -9.14 -0.99
N MET A 11 -5.13 -8.70 0.01
CA MET A 11 -5.11 -7.29 0.42
C MET A 11 -4.69 -6.37 -0.71
N LEU A 12 -3.67 -6.76 -1.49
CA LEU A 12 -3.23 -6.01 -2.68
C LEU A 12 -4.35 -5.88 -3.72
N VAL A 13 -5.02 -6.98 -4.04
CA VAL A 13 -6.14 -6.98 -5.00
C VAL A 13 -7.27 -6.07 -4.51
N PHE A 14 -7.63 -6.15 -3.23
CA PHE A 14 -8.66 -5.29 -2.64
C PHE A 14 -8.24 -3.82 -2.60
N ALA A 15 -6.98 -3.50 -2.30
CA ALA A 15 -6.49 -2.12 -2.30
C ALA A 15 -6.60 -1.50 -3.70
N ILE A 16 -6.20 -2.24 -4.74
CA ILE A 16 -6.33 -1.81 -6.15
C ILE A 16 -7.81 -1.64 -6.52
N LEU A 17 -8.68 -2.57 -6.11
CA LEU A 17 -10.11 -2.51 -6.41
C LEU A 17 -10.79 -1.31 -5.73
N VAL A 18 -10.51 -1.07 -4.45
CA VAL A 18 -11.01 0.09 -3.70
C VAL A 18 -10.56 1.37 -4.38
N GLN A 19 -9.29 1.47 -4.78
CA GLN A 19 -8.78 2.65 -5.45
C GLN A 19 -9.42 2.90 -6.82
N PHE A 20 -9.58 1.84 -7.63
CA PHE A 20 -10.30 1.92 -8.90
C PHE A 20 -11.72 2.45 -8.73
N LEU A 21 -12.42 1.99 -7.69
CA LEU A 21 -13.77 2.46 -7.39
C LEU A 21 -13.79 3.90 -6.87
N VAL A 22 -12.83 4.28 -6.03
CA VAL A 22 -12.68 5.66 -5.56
C VAL A 22 -12.48 6.61 -6.74
N ASP A 23 -11.63 6.27 -7.69
CA ASP A 23 -11.39 7.09 -8.88
C ASP A 23 -12.63 7.15 -9.77
N ARG A 24 -13.33 6.02 -9.97
CA ARG A 24 -14.60 6.02 -10.71
C ARG A 24 -15.68 6.86 -10.04
N VAL A 25 -15.77 6.83 -8.71
CA VAL A 25 -16.72 7.67 -7.97
C VAL A 25 -16.35 9.14 -8.11
N LYS A 26 -15.06 9.50 -8.06
CA LYS A 26 -14.58 10.88 -8.27
C LYS A 26 -14.99 11.41 -9.65
N ASP A 27 -14.89 10.58 -10.70
CA ASP A 27 -15.32 10.94 -12.05
C ASP A 27 -16.82 11.20 -12.16
N ILE A 28 -17.65 10.41 -11.45
CA ILE A 28 -19.11 10.53 -11.48
C ILE A 28 -19.60 11.74 -10.66
N VAL A 29 -19.01 11.94 -9.48
CA VAL A 29 -19.46 12.94 -8.51
C VAL A 29 -19.13 14.37 -8.97
N GLY A 30 -18.10 14.54 -9.82
CA GLY A 30 -17.79 15.80 -10.49
C GLY A 30 -17.19 16.89 -9.59
N GLU A 31 -16.62 17.93 -10.22
CA GLU A 31 -15.86 19.00 -9.54
C GLU A 31 -16.65 19.73 -8.44
N LYS A 32 -17.99 19.81 -8.56
CA LYS A 32 -18.86 20.52 -7.61
C LYS A 32 -18.81 19.96 -6.18
N VAL A 33 -18.65 18.65 -6.01
CA VAL A 33 -18.59 18.03 -4.67
C VAL A 33 -17.13 17.92 -4.19
N MET A 34 -16.16 17.84 -5.10
CA MET A 34 -14.74 17.90 -4.75
C MET A 34 -14.33 19.24 -4.11
N GLY A 35 -15.11 20.31 -4.34
CA GLY A 35 -14.95 21.59 -3.65
C GLY A 35 -15.38 21.57 -2.17
N TYR A 36 -16.26 20.65 -1.76
CA TYR A 36 -16.76 20.55 -0.39
C TYR A 36 -16.03 19.48 0.44
N VAL A 37 -15.67 18.35 -0.18
CA VAL A 37 -15.05 17.22 0.52
C VAL A 37 -13.78 16.80 -0.22
N LYS A 38 -12.64 16.89 0.47
CA LYS A 38 -11.32 16.58 -0.10
C LYS A 38 -11.23 15.11 -0.54
N ALA A 39 -10.47 14.85 -1.60
CA ALA A 39 -10.25 13.51 -2.14
C ALA A 39 -9.82 12.43 -1.12
N PRO A 40 -8.96 12.71 -0.13
CA PRO A 40 -8.56 11.71 0.87
C PRO A 40 -9.73 11.26 1.77
N VAL A 41 -10.71 12.13 2.01
CA VAL A 41 -11.89 11.81 2.83
C VAL A 41 -12.79 10.83 2.09
N TRP A 42 -12.96 11.01 0.78
CA TRP A 42 -13.69 10.06 -0.07
C TRP A 42 -13.03 8.69 -0.09
N ALA A 43 -11.70 8.65 -0.24
CA ALA A 43 -10.94 7.41 -0.20
C ALA A 43 -11.12 6.68 1.14
N ALA A 44 -11.01 7.40 2.25
CA ALA A 44 -11.18 6.83 3.59
C ALA A 44 -12.62 6.30 3.81
N LEU A 45 -13.64 7.09 3.46
CA LEU A 45 -15.04 6.68 3.60
C LEU A 45 -15.36 5.44 2.77
N LEU A 46 -14.94 5.42 1.51
CA LEU A 46 -15.15 4.27 0.63
C LEU A 46 -14.34 3.05 1.09
N GLY A 47 -13.08 3.23 1.52
CA GLY A 47 -12.26 2.14 2.04
C GLY A 47 -12.88 1.49 3.28
N VAL A 48 -13.33 2.30 4.24
CA VAL A 48 -14.06 1.82 5.43
C VAL A 48 -15.36 1.13 5.03
N LEU A 49 -16.19 1.74 4.17
CA LEU A 49 -17.43 1.14 3.71
C LEU A 49 -17.20 -0.25 3.08
N PHE A 50 -16.18 -0.37 2.23
CA PHE A 50 -15.82 -1.64 1.59
C PHE A 50 -15.34 -2.68 2.60
N ALA A 51 -14.50 -2.28 3.57
CA ALA A 51 -14.06 -3.19 4.62
C ALA A 51 -15.23 -3.73 5.45
N PHE A 52 -16.24 -2.91 5.75
CA PHE A 52 -17.46 -3.39 6.41
C PHE A 52 -18.30 -4.30 5.51
N LEU A 53 -18.50 -3.94 4.24
CA LEU A 53 -19.34 -4.68 3.30
C LEU A 53 -18.81 -6.10 3.05
N PHE A 54 -17.49 -6.23 2.93
CA PHE A 54 -16.82 -7.51 2.68
C PHE A 54 -16.24 -8.15 3.94
N ARG A 55 -16.47 -7.55 5.12
CA ARG A 55 -15.93 -8.00 6.42
C ARG A 55 -14.42 -8.25 6.37
N LEU A 56 -13.69 -7.32 5.75
CA LEU A 56 -12.24 -7.40 5.62
C LEU A 56 -11.59 -7.03 6.94
N ASP A 57 -10.91 -7.99 7.54
CA ASP A 57 -10.14 -7.82 8.77
C ASP A 57 -8.69 -8.23 8.54
N VAL A 58 -7.82 -7.24 8.41
CA VAL A 58 -6.38 -7.46 8.26
C VAL A 58 -5.80 -8.22 9.45
N PHE A 59 -6.26 -7.94 10.67
CA PHE A 59 -5.76 -8.57 11.89
C PHE A 59 -6.11 -10.05 11.90
N ALA A 60 -7.35 -10.39 11.52
CA ALA A 60 -7.79 -11.78 11.40
C ALA A 60 -6.97 -12.56 10.36
N MET A 61 -6.59 -11.91 9.25
CA MET A 61 -5.71 -12.51 8.24
C MET A 61 -4.29 -12.81 8.76
N PHE A 62 -3.83 -12.10 9.79
CA PHE A 62 -2.57 -12.35 10.48
C PHE A 62 -2.73 -13.18 11.76
N GLY A 63 -3.93 -13.70 12.05
CA GLY A 63 -4.21 -14.56 13.21
C GLY A 63 -4.54 -13.81 14.50
N TYR A 64 -4.76 -12.50 14.43
CA TYR A 64 -5.21 -11.68 15.56
C TYR A 64 -6.72 -11.48 15.51
N THR A 65 -7.40 -11.59 16.65
CA THR A 65 -8.84 -11.32 16.75
C THR A 65 -9.06 -10.03 17.52
N ALA A 66 -9.69 -9.04 16.89
CA ALA A 66 -10.12 -7.85 17.62
C ALA A 66 -11.33 -8.17 18.51
N GLN A 67 -11.33 -7.66 19.75
CA GLN A 67 -12.50 -7.74 20.63
C GLN A 67 -13.71 -7.00 20.04
N LEU A 68 -13.45 -5.95 19.26
CA LEU A 68 -14.44 -5.15 18.55
C LEU A 68 -14.20 -5.27 17.03
N PRO A 69 -14.91 -6.17 16.32
CA PRO A 69 -14.70 -6.40 14.89
C PRO A 69 -14.89 -5.13 14.04
N ALA A 70 -15.78 -4.23 14.46
CA ALA A 70 -15.99 -2.94 13.81
C ALA A 70 -14.71 -2.09 13.75
N VAL A 71 -13.89 -2.11 14.80
CA VAL A 71 -12.63 -1.35 14.83
C VAL A 71 -11.63 -1.94 13.84
N ALA A 72 -11.57 -3.27 13.75
CA ALA A 72 -10.72 -3.95 12.78
C ALA A 72 -11.11 -3.61 11.33
N TYR A 73 -12.41 -3.55 11.03
CA TYR A 73 -12.90 -3.16 9.72
C TYR A 73 -12.59 -1.68 9.39
N ILE A 74 -12.73 -0.77 10.36
CA ILE A 74 -12.34 0.64 10.16
C ILE A 74 -10.86 0.74 9.81
N ILE A 75 -9.99 0.12 10.62
CA ILE A 75 -8.54 0.18 10.39
C ILE A 75 -8.17 -0.48 9.06
N THR A 76 -8.75 -1.63 8.75
CA THR A 76 -8.53 -2.32 7.46
C THR A 76 -8.95 -1.44 6.29
N GLY A 77 -10.11 -0.79 6.39
CA GLY A 77 -10.59 0.13 5.36
C GLY A 77 -9.71 1.36 5.19
N LEU A 78 -9.15 1.90 6.27
CA LEU A 78 -8.18 2.99 6.20
C LEU A 78 -6.88 2.54 5.54
N ILE A 79 -6.38 1.35 5.85
CA ILE A 79 -5.20 0.76 5.20
C ILE A 79 -5.46 0.59 3.70
N LEU A 80 -6.61 0.05 3.31
CA LEU A 80 -6.98 -0.11 1.90
C LEU A 80 -7.17 1.24 1.20
N SER A 81 -7.65 2.27 1.93
CA SER A 81 -7.82 3.62 1.37
C SER A 81 -6.52 4.35 1.05
N ALA A 82 -5.39 3.93 1.62
CA ALA A 82 -4.07 4.43 1.24
C ALA A 82 -3.71 4.06 -0.22
N GLY A 83 -4.39 3.05 -0.78
CA GLY A 83 -4.31 2.70 -2.18
C GLY A 83 -2.94 2.16 -2.60
N ALA A 84 -2.47 2.62 -3.77
CA ALA A 84 -1.34 2.12 -4.52
C ALA A 84 -0.04 2.87 -4.19
N ALA A 85 -0.07 3.88 -3.32
CA ALA A 85 1.14 4.56 -2.86
C ALA A 85 2.13 3.55 -2.23
N PRO A 86 1.71 2.65 -1.32
CA PRO A 86 2.55 1.53 -0.87
C PRO A 86 3.02 0.61 -2.01
N ILE A 87 2.21 0.40 -3.05
CA ILE A 87 2.54 -0.46 -4.20
C ILE A 87 3.65 0.18 -5.04
N HIS A 88 3.56 1.49 -5.31
CA HIS A 88 4.58 2.23 -6.05
C HIS A 88 5.90 2.22 -5.29
N GLU A 89 5.87 2.41 -3.98
CA GLU A 89 7.06 2.33 -3.12
C GLU A 89 7.67 0.92 -3.13
N LEU A 90 6.86 -0.14 -3.10
CA LEU A 90 7.34 -1.52 -3.21
C LEU A 90 7.96 -1.82 -4.58
N ILE A 91 7.34 -1.35 -5.67
CA ILE A 91 7.88 -1.51 -7.04
C ILE A 91 9.22 -0.77 -7.17
N GLU A 92 9.32 0.45 -6.64
CA GLU A 92 10.56 1.22 -6.62
C GLU A 92 11.66 0.50 -5.83
N LYS A 93 11.35 -0.02 -4.64
CA LYS A 93 12.31 -0.77 -3.81
C LYS A 93 12.76 -2.07 -4.48
N VAL A 94 11.85 -2.81 -5.13
CA VAL A 94 12.20 -4.03 -5.89
C VAL A 94 13.06 -3.69 -7.10
N ARG A 95 12.74 -2.62 -7.83
CA ARG A 95 13.54 -2.14 -8.96
C ARG A 95 14.94 -1.72 -8.51
N ALA A 96 15.04 -0.92 -7.45
CA ALA A 96 16.32 -0.49 -6.89
C ALA A 96 17.16 -1.67 -6.42
N SER A 97 16.55 -2.65 -5.73
CA SER A 97 17.25 -3.86 -5.30
C SER A 97 17.76 -4.69 -6.48
N ARG A 98 17.00 -4.78 -7.57
CA ARG A 98 17.45 -5.43 -8.81
C ARG A 98 18.63 -4.71 -9.44
N ASP A 99 18.59 -3.38 -9.48
CA ASP A 99 19.65 -2.58 -10.09
C ASP A 99 20.94 -2.63 -9.24
N THR A 100 20.85 -2.70 -7.89
CA THR A 100 21.99 -2.97 -7.00
C THR A 100 22.61 -4.35 -7.24
N ILE A 101 21.80 -5.38 -7.53
CA ILE A 101 22.29 -6.73 -7.83
C ILE A 101 22.93 -6.80 -9.24
N LEU A 102 22.48 -5.95 -10.16
CA LEU A 102 22.95 -5.90 -11.56
C LEU A 102 24.14 -4.94 -11.79
N LEU A 103 24.67 -4.29 -10.75
CA LEU A 103 25.96 -3.58 -10.81
C LEU A 103 27.08 -4.44 -10.18
N PRO A 104 27.65 -5.41 -10.92
CA PRO A 104 28.89 -6.05 -10.51
C PRO A 104 30.05 -5.06 -10.72
N GLY A 105 30.72 -4.66 -9.64
CA GLY A 105 32.15 -4.31 -9.75
C GLY A 105 32.58 -2.85 -9.58
N GLU A 106 31.93 -2.04 -8.74
CA GLU A 106 32.67 -0.95 -8.09
C GLU A 106 33.53 -1.58 -6.97
N ILE A 107 34.65 -2.16 -7.38
CA ILE A 107 35.73 -2.58 -6.49
C ILE A 107 36.25 -1.28 -5.88
N PHE A 108 36.12 -1.12 -4.57
CA PHE A 108 36.81 -0.07 -3.84
C PHE A 108 38.32 -0.29 -4.03
N GLU A 109 38.94 0.41 -4.98
CA GLU A 109 40.39 0.51 -5.04
C GLU A 109 40.83 1.25 -3.77
N PRO A 110 41.61 0.63 -2.88
CA PRO A 110 42.21 1.39 -1.80
C PRO A 110 43.13 2.41 -2.45
N GLU A 111 42.88 3.69 -2.17
CA GLU A 111 43.72 4.81 -2.56
C GLU A 111 45.16 4.46 -2.19
N LYS A 112 45.99 4.14 -3.20
CA LYS A 112 47.39 3.81 -3.00
C LYS A 112 48.02 5.02 -2.32
N GLY A 113 48.60 4.77 -1.14
CA GLY A 113 49.32 5.75 -0.36
C GLY A 113 50.30 6.53 -1.24
N ALA A 114 49.93 7.77 -1.55
CA ALA A 114 50.84 8.79 -2.00
C ALA A 114 51.27 9.57 -0.77
N ARG A 115 52.42 9.21 -0.21
CA ARG A 115 53.34 10.23 0.25
C ARG A 115 54.76 9.72 0.25
N ASP A 116 55.40 10.06 -0.86
CA ASP A 116 56.82 10.29 -0.99
C ASP A 116 57.32 11.13 0.19
N GLU A 117 58.26 10.60 0.97
CA GLU A 117 59.30 11.31 1.72
C GLU A 117 60.52 10.37 1.88
#